data_AF-A0A0F3IR56-F1
#
_entry.id   AF-A0A0F3IR56-F1
#
_cell.length_a   1.000
_cell.length_b   1.000
_cell.length_c   1.000
_cell.angle_alpha   90.00
_cell.angle_beta   90.00
_cell.angle_gamma   90.00
#
_symmetry.space_group_name_H-M   'P 1'
#
loop_
_entity.id
_entity.type
_entity.pdbx_description
1 polymer ?
#
loop_
_entity_poly.entity_id
_entity_poly.type
_entity_poly.pdbx_seq_one_letter_code
_entity_poly.pdbx_strand_id
1 'polypeptide(L)'
;MSITADRTVTAETALKRLIEIGTALAAERNPDRLLEQIIVGAKELSNADGGTLYLTTETDSLRFVILRNDTLGFAKGGTTGEPVQLPELPMHRPTAAPI
;
A
#
# COMPACT_ATOMS: atom_id res chain seq x y z
N MET A 1 36.60 12.99 1.52
CA MET A 1 35.84 11.99 2.30
C MET A 1 34.52 11.77 1.56
N SER A 2 34.27 10.54 1.13
CA SER A 2 33.41 10.15 0.00
C SER A 2 31.91 10.42 0.18
N ILE A 3 31.35 11.35 -0.61
CA ILE A 3 29.89 11.53 -0.76
C ILE A 3 29.29 10.60 -1.84
N THR A 4 30.12 10.10 -2.77
CA THR A 4 29.63 9.30 -3.91
C THR A 4 29.36 7.83 -3.56
N ALA A 5 30.05 7.26 -2.55
CA ALA A 5 29.87 5.86 -2.18
C ALA A 5 28.54 5.58 -1.45
N ASP A 6 28.02 6.57 -0.71
CA ASP A 6 26.85 6.44 0.16
C ASP A 6 25.54 6.32 -0.63
N ARG A 7 25.39 7.10 -1.72
CA ARG A 7 24.17 7.09 -2.56
C ARG A 7 24.00 5.82 -3.41
N THR A 8 25.10 5.18 -3.78
CA THR A 8 25.08 3.94 -4.57
C THR A 8 24.63 2.77 -3.69
N VAL A 9 25.14 2.71 -2.45
CA VAL A 9 24.77 1.69 -1.47
C VAL A 9 23.28 1.75 -1.12
N THR A 10 22.68 2.95 -1.03
CA THR A 10 21.24 3.08 -0.76
C THR A 10 20.36 2.63 -1.93
N ALA A 11 20.76 2.93 -3.18
CA ALA A 11 20.00 2.54 -4.36
C ALA A 11 20.04 1.03 -4.60
N GLU A 12 21.22 0.41 -4.45
CA GLU A 12 21.38 -1.05 -4.56
C GLU A 12 20.60 -1.78 -3.46
N THR A 13 20.60 -1.25 -2.24
CA THR A 13 19.82 -1.81 -1.12
C THR A 13 18.31 -1.70 -1.39
N ALA A 14 17.83 -0.55 -1.87
CA ALA A 14 16.42 -0.36 -2.20
C ALA A 14 15.96 -1.28 -3.35
N LEU A 15 16.79 -1.44 -4.39
CA LEU A 15 16.50 -2.36 -5.49
C LEU A 15 16.44 -3.82 -5.02
N LYS A 16 17.42 -4.24 -4.22
CA LYS A 16 17.41 -5.58 -3.62
C LYS A 16 16.14 -5.79 -2.79
N ARG A 17 15.75 -4.80 -1.99
CA ARG A 17 14.55 -4.87 -1.17
C ARG A 17 13.27 -4.95 -2.01
N LEU A 18 13.19 -4.17 -3.08
CA LEU A 18 12.09 -4.24 -4.04
C LEU A 18 11.96 -5.64 -4.67
N ILE A 19 13.09 -6.26 -5.06
CA ILE A 19 13.12 -7.62 -5.64
C ILE A 19 12.63 -8.65 -4.61
N GLU A 20 13.10 -8.56 -3.36
CA GLU A 20 12.65 -9.44 -2.27
C GLU A 20 11.15 -9.32 -2.03
N ILE A 21 10.64 -8.09 -1.93
CA ILE A 21 9.19 -7.82 -1.75
C ILE A 21 8.42 -8.38 -2.94
N GLY A 22 8.82 -8.07 -4.18
CA GLY A 22 8.14 -8.55 -5.39
C GLY A 22 8.11 -10.08 -5.49
N THR A 23 9.20 -10.74 -5.10
CA THR A 23 9.28 -12.21 -5.07
C THR A 23 8.33 -12.80 -4.03
N ALA A 24 8.29 -12.24 -2.82
CA ALA A 24 7.36 -12.67 -1.78
C ALA A 24 5.90 -12.49 -2.21
N LEU A 25 5.57 -11.34 -2.80
CA LEU A 25 4.24 -11.05 -3.33
C LEU A 25 3.83 -12.03 -4.43
N ALA A 26 4.75 -12.38 -5.34
CA ALA A 26 4.46 -13.34 -6.42
C ALA A 26 4.19 -14.77 -5.93
N ALA A 27 4.73 -15.14 -4.78
CA ALA A 27 4.53 -16.46 -4.17
C ALA A 27 3.28 -16.52 -3.27
N GLU A 28 2.75 -15.37 -2.84
CA GLU A 28 1.59 -15.31 -1.94
C GLU A 28 0.28 -15.61 -2.69
N ARG A 29 -0.51 -16.52 -2.12
CA ARG A 29 -1.78 -16.99 -2.70
C ARG A 29 -2.99 -16.56 -1.89
N ASN A 30 -2.79 -16.17 -0.64
CA ASN A 30 -3.85 -15.63 0.18
C ASN A 30 -4.05 -14.14 -0.17
N PRO A 31 -5.22 -13.72 -0.66
CA PRO A 31 -5.45 -12.35 -1.09
C PRO A 31 -5.32 -11.34 0.06
N ASP A 32 -5.78 -11.68 1.27
CA ASP A 32 -5.70 -10.77 2.42
C ASP A 32 -4.25 -10.53 2.84
N ARG A 33 -3.43 -11.60 2.87
CA ARG A 33 -1.99 -11.48 3.10
C ARG A 33 -1.29 -10.73 1.99
N LEU A 34 -1.67 -10.97 0.74
CA LEU A 34 -1.08 -10.29 -0.41
C LEU A 34 -1.30 -8.78 -0.32
N LEU A 35 -2.54 -8.35 -0.10
CA LEU A 35 -2.87 -6.92 0.03
C LEU A 35 -2.13 -6.28 1.21
N GLU A 36 -2.02 -6.99 2.34
CA GLU A 36 -1.29 -6.48 3.49
C GLU A 36 0.22 -6.36 3.21
N GLN A 37 0.83 -7.36 2.58
CA GLN A 37 2.24 -7.28 2.18
C GLN A 37 2.49 -6.17 1.17
N ILE A 38 1.56 -5.92 0.24
CA ILE A 38 1.65 -4.79 -0.70
C ILE A 38 1.72 -3.47 0.08
N ILE A 39 0.80 -3.21 1.01
CA ILE A 39 0.80 -1.93 1.72
C ILE A 39 2.02 -1.77 2.63
N VAL A 40 2.44 -2.85 3.31
CA VAL A 40 3.61 -2.83 4.20
C VAL A 40 4.89 -2.60 3.39
N GLY A 41 5.05 -3.32 2.27
CA GLY A 41 6.19 -3.14 1.37
C GLY A 41 6.22 -1.76 0.72
N ALA A 42 5.07 -1.23 0.30
CA ALA A 42 4.97 0.12 -0.26
C ALA A 42 5.36 1.19 0.77
N LYS A 43 4.91 1.05 2.03
CA LYS A 43 5.30 1.95 3.12
C LYS A 43 6.79 1.90 3.40
N GLU A 44 7.37 0.70 3.46
CA GLU A 44 8.80 0.51 3.69
C GLU A 44 9.64 1.18 2.59
N LEU A 45 9.29 0.96 1.31
CA LEU A 45 10.01 1.51 0.17
C LEU A 45 9.87 3.03 0.03
N SER A 46 8.73 3.59 0.45
CA SER A 46 8.44 5.02 0.39
C SER A 46 8.76 5.79 1.67
N ASN A 47 9.21 5.10 2.72
CA ASN A 47 9.37 5.65 4.06
C ASN A 47 8.09 6.37 4.56
N ALA A 48 6.93 5.75 4.33
CA ALA A 48 5.63 6.31 4.69
C ALA A 48 5.12 5.77 6.03
N ASP A 49 4.53 6.64 6.85
CA ASP A 49 3.90 6.30 8.14
C ASP A 49 2.57 5.53 7.97
N GLY A 50 1.88 5.73 6.85
CA GLY A 50 0.59 5.10 6.59
C GLY A 50 0.31 4.87 5.12
N GLY A 51 -0.77 4.15 4.86
CA GLY A 51 -1.23 3.81 3.51
C GLY A 51 -2.63 3.23 3.51
N THR A 52 -3.32 3.42 2.40
CA THR A 52 -4.66 2.88 2.16
C THR A 52 -4.64 2.15 0.83
N LEU A 53 -5.27 0.97 0.78
CA LEU A 53 -5.43 0.19 -0.44
C LEU A 53 -6.91 0.10 -0.79
N TYR A 54 -7.21 0.35 -2.06
CA TYR A 54 -8.55 0.26 -2.63
C TYR A 54 -8.58 -0.80 -3.71
N LEU A 55 -9.71 -1.49 -3.83
CA LEU A 55 -10.02 -2.30 -5.01
C LEU A 55 -11.12 -1.60 -5.81
N THR A 56 -10.99 -1.64 -7.13
CA THR A 56 -12.07 -1.23 -8.04
C THR A 56 -13.22 -2.22 -7.93
N THR A 57 -14.44 -1.71 -7.91
CA THR A 57 -15.67 -2.51 -7.95
C THR A 57 -16.18 -2.64 -9.38
N GLU A 58 -17.15 -3.54 -9.60
CA GLU A 58 -17.84 -3.69 -10.88
C GLU A 58 -18.67 -2.45 -11.26
N THR A 59 -18.98 -1.61 -10.28
CA THR A 59 -19.80 -0.40 -10.40
C THR A 59 -18.98 0.88 -10.60
N ASP A 60 -17.70 0.76 -10.99
CA ASP A 60 -16.78 1.90 -11.19
C ASP A 60 -16.62 2.77 -9.93
N SER A 61 -16.42 2.09 -8.80
CA SER A 61 -16.14 2.71 -7.52
C SER A 61 -14.91 2.08 -6.85
N LEU A 62 -14.45 2.68 -5.76
CA LEU A 62 -13.29 2.28 -4.99
C LEU A 62 -13.74 1.79 -3.62
N ARG A 63 -13.55 0.49 -3.35
CA ARG A 63 -13.79 -0.12 -2.06
C ARG A 63 -12.52 -0.13 -1.24
N PHE A 64 -12.59 0.40 -0.02
CA PHE A 64 -11.50 0.30 0.94
C PHE A 64 -11.27 -1.16 1.33
N VAL A 65 -10.03 -1.63 1.21
CA VAL A 65 -9.67 -2.99 1.62
C VAL A 65 -8.56 -3.03 2.66
N ILE A 66 -7.71 -2.00 2.73
CA ILE A 66 -6.76 -1.81 3.83
C ILE A 66 -6.68 -0.34 4.22
N LEU A 67 -6.66 -0.07 5.53
CA LEU A 67 -6.25 1.19 6.11
C LEU A 67 -5.15 0.91 7.13
N ARG A 68 -4.00 1.56 7.04
CA ARG A 68 -2.91 1.38 8.01
C ARG A 68 -2.20 2.70 8.30
N ASN A 69 -1.97 2.97 9.58
CA ASN A 69 -1.16 4.09 10.06
C ASN A 69 -0.45 3.66 11.35
N ASP A 70 0.88 3.75 11.36
CA ASP A 70 1.67 3.22 12.49
C ASP A 70 1.68 4.18 13.67
N THR A 71 1.87 5.48 13.42
CA THR A 71 1.85 6.52 14.47
C THR A 71 0.55 6.56 15.26
N LEU A 72 -0.60 6.35 14.59
CA LEU A 72 -1.92 6.28 15.21
C LEU A 72 -2.27 4.88 15.77
N GLY A 73 -1.40 3.88 15.56
CA GLY A 73 -1.67 2.50 15.98
C GLY A 73 -2.92 1.89 15.33
N PHE A 74 -3.21 2.29 14.09
CA PHE A 74 -4.47 1.99 13.41
C PHE A 74 -4.23 1.05 12.22
N ALA A 75 -4.86 -0.13 12.22
CA ALA A 75 -4.82 -1.06 11.11
C ALA A 75 -6.18 -1.76 10.94
N LYS A 76 -6.73 -1.74 9.73
CA LYS A 76 -7.95 -2.46 9.33
C LYS A 76 -7.78 -3.06 7.95
N GLY A 77 -8.45 -4.18 7.71
CA GLY A 77 -8.36 -4.96 6.47
C GLY A 77 -7.17 -5.92 6.45
N GLY A 78 -6.95 -6.59 5.32
CA GLY A 78 -5.92 -7.62 5.21
C GLY A 78 -6.11 -8.72 6.25
N THR A 79 -5.05 -9.11 6.96
CA THR A 79 -5.12 -10.20 7.94
C THR A 79 -5.49 -9.77 9.37
N THR A 80 -5.87 -8.51 9.57
CA THR A 80 -6.25 -7.98 10.90
C THR A 80 -7.51 -8.63 11.49
N GLY A 81 -8.33 -9.27 10.66
CA GLY A 81 -9.65 -9.78 11.05
C GLY A 81 -10.71 -8.69 11.23
N GLU A 82 -10.34 -7.41 11.06
CA GLU A 82 -11.26 -6.27 11.13
C GLU A 82 -11.49 -5.70 9.72
N PRO A 83 -12.64 -5.95 9.07
CA PRO A 83 -12.91 -5.38 7.75
C PRO A 83 -13.07 -3.85 7.81
N VAL A 84 -12.72 -3.18 6.71
CA VAL A 84 -12.95 -1.74 6.58
C VAL A 84 -14.44 -1.47 6.29
N GLN A 85 -15.11 -0.74 7.19
CA GLN A 85 -16.55 -0.41 7.08
C GLN A 85 -16.77 1.04 6.62
N LEU A 86 -15.99 1.52 5.67
CA LEU A 86 -16.17 2.84 5.05
C LEU A 86 -16.98 2.71 3.76
N PRO A 87 -17.81 3.71 3.41
CA PRO A 87 -18.54 3.71 2.14
C PRO A 87 -17.58 3.71 0.96
N GLU A 88 -18.00 3.09 -0.14
CA GLU A 88 -17.24 3.11 -1.41
C GLU A 88 -17.14 4.54 -1.95
N LEU A 89 -16.00 4.86 -2.55
CA LEU A 89 -15.77 6.16 -3.18
C LEU A 89 -16.04 6.08 -4.68
N PRO A 90 -16.71 7.05 -5.30
CA PRO A 90 -16.84 7.07 -6.75
C PRO A 90 -15.46 7.17 -7.41
N MET A 91 -15.19 6.39 -8.46
CA MET A 91 -13.92 6.42 -9.17
C MET A 91 -13.71 7.75 -9.92
N HIS A 92 -14.81 8.38 -10.32
CA HIS A 92 -14.81 9.64 -11.05
C HIS A 92 -15.52 10.74 -10.27
N ARG A 93 -14.98 11.95 -10.38
CA ARG A 93 -15.67 13.14 -9.88
C ARG A 93 -16.98 13.31 -10.66
N PRO A 94 -18.11 13.58 -9.99
CA PRO A 94 -19.34 13.93 -10.68
C PRO A 94 -19.08 15.09 -11.66
N THR A 95 -19.57 14.98 -12.90
CA THR A 95 -19.28 15.93 -13.99
C THR A 95 -19.80 17.36 -13.75
N ALA A 96 -20.36 17.66 -12.58
CA ALA A 96 -20.74 19.00 -12.17
C ALA A 96 -20.51 19.20 -10.67
N ALA A 97 -19.36 19.76 -10.32
CA ALA A 97 -19.21 20.52 -9.09
C ALA A 97 -18.48 21.82 -9.46
N PRO A 98 -19.16 22.99 -9.47
CA PRO A 98 -18.44 24.25 -9.60
C PRO A 98 -17.49 24.39 -8.41
N ILE A 99 -16.26 24.79 -8.72
CA ILE A 99 -15.22 25.20 -7.76
C ILE A 99 -15.67 26.41 -6.95
#